data_AF-A0A3P6S3U8-F1
#
_entry.id   AF-A0A3P6S3U8-F1
#
_cell.length_a   1.000
_cell.length_b   1.000
_cell.length_c   1.000
_cell.angle_alpha   90.00
_cell.angle_beta   90.00
_cell.angle_gamma   90.00
#
_symmetry.space_group_name_H-M   'P 1'
#
loop_
_entity.id
_entity.type
_entity.pdbx_description
1 polymer ?
#
loop_
_entity_poly.entity_id
_entity_poly.type
_entity_poly.pdbx_seq_one_letter_code
_entity_poly.pdbx_strand_id
1 'polypeptide(L)' 'MKLKVIITGYFQGDSGGGLMTQNANGNWVLLGVTSYGSDCEQLLNMSVKPRAQTFTNVRLYSFIIDRFTGMSTPKRQI' A
#
# COMPACT_ATOMS: atom_id res chain seq x y z
N MET A 1 -2.72 0.60 -22.33
CA MET A 1 -3.25 0.67 -20.95
C MET A 1 -2.77 1.96 -20.32
N LYS A 2 -3.67 2.92 -20.05
CA LYS A 2 -3.31 4.11 -19.27
C LYS A 2 -3.54 3.75 -17.80
N LEU A 3 -2.46 3.57 -17.04
CA LEU A 3 -2.54 3.46 -15.60
C LEU A 3 -2.94 4.85 -15.07
N LYS A 4 -4.24 5.08 -14.90
CA LYS A 4 -4.73 6.31 -14.25
C LYS A 4 -4.52 6.13 -12.76
N VAL A 5 -3.30 6.40 -12.30
CA VAL A 5 -2.98 6.47 -10.88
C VAL A 5 -3.59 7.77 -10.37
N ILE A 6 -4.83 7.71 -9.91
CA ILE A 6 -5.40 8.76 -9.06
C ILE A 6 -4.75 8.53 -7.71
N ILE A 7 -3.65 9.23 -7.43
CA ILE A 7 -3.20 9.36 -6.03
C ILE A 7 -4.22 10.29 -5.37
N THR A 8 -5.28 9.70 -4.82
CA THR A 8 -5.89 10.29 -3.62
C THR A 8 -4.80 10.18 -2.57
N GLY A 9 -4.14 11.29 -2.21
CA GLY A 9 -3.09 11.25 -1.19
C GLY A 9 -3.63 10.57 0.05
N TYR A 10 -2.88 9.64 0.65
CA TYR A 10 -3.30 9.07 1.93
C TYR A 10 -3.03 10.09 3.04
N PHE A 11 -4.00 10.29 3.91
CA PHE A 11 -4.02 11.32 4.96
C PHE A 11 -3.67 10.74 6.35
N GLN A 12 -3.58 11.62 7.34
CA GLN A 12 -3.62 11.23 8.75
C GLN A 12 -4.83 10.32 9.00
N GLY A 13 -4.60 9.17 9.63
CA GLY A 13 -5.62 8.14 9.86
C GLY A 13 -5.63 6.98 8.86
N ASP A 14 -5.04 7.14 7.67
CA ASP A 14 -4.98 6.06 6.66
C ASP A 14 -3.82 5.07 6.89
N SER A 15 -3.02 5.29 7.94
CA SER A 15 -1.92 4.39 8.31
C SER A 15 -2.44 2.99 8.60
N GLY A 16 -1.81 1.97 8.01
CA GLY A 16 -2.31 0.59 8.06
C GLY A 16 -3.27 0.22 6.93
N GLY A 17 -3.73 1.18 6.13
CA GLY A 17 -4.57 0.92 4.95
C GLY A 17 -3.86 0.10 3.87
N GLY A 18 -4.63 -0.70 3.12
CA GLY A 18 -4.09 -1.60 2.10
C GLY A 18 -3.96 -0.95 0.72
N LEU A 19 -2.77 -1.04 0.11
CA LEU A 19 -2.56 -0.82 -1.32
C LEU A 19 -2.89 -2.11 -2.07
N MET A 20 -4.04 -2.11 -2.75
CA MET A 20 -4.62 -3.29 -3.38
C MET A 20 -4.64 -3.16 -4.91
N THR A 21 -4.50 -4.28 -5.62
CA THR A 21 -4.77 -4.38 -7.06
C THR A 21 -5.61 -5.61 -7.36
N GLN A 22 -6.35 -5.62 -8.47
CA GLN A 22 -6.89 -6.86 -9.00
C GLN A 22 -5.83 -7.56 -9.86
N ASN A 23 -5.75 -8.88 -9.75
CA ASN A 23 -4.93 -9.71 -10.64
C ASN A 23 -5.72 -10.11 -11.90
N ALA A 24 -5.08 -10.85 -12.81
CA ALA A 24 -5.70 -11.31 -14.07
C ALA A 24 -6.94 -12.20 -13.86
N ASN A 25 -7.07 -12.83 -12.69
CA ASN A 25 -8.21 -13.67 -12.32
C ASN A 25 -9.33 -12.88 -11.63
N GLY A 26 -9.21 -11.55 -11.51
CA GLY A 26 -10.18 -10.69 -10.83
C GLY A 26 -10.07 -10.68 -9.30
N ASN A 27 -9.10 -11.39 -8.71
CA ASN A 27 -8.91 -11.42 -7.26
C ASN A 27 -8.16 -10.17 -6.80
N TRP A 28 -8.59 -9.62 -5.67
CA TRP A 28 -7.88 -8.54 -4.99
C TRP A 28 -6.63 -9.06 -4.28
N VAL A 29 -5.51 -8.40 -4.50
CA VAL A 29 -4.20 -8.74 -3.93
C VAL A 29 -3.65 -7.54 -3.20
N LEU A 30 -3.26 -7.73 -1.94
CA LEU A 30 -2.58 -6.74 -1.11
C LEU A 30 -1.10 -6.67 -1.49
N LEU A 31 -0.67 -5.51 -1.99
CA LEU A 31 0.72 -5.26 -2.39
C LEU A 31 1.52 -4.59 -1.28
N GLY A 32 0.88 -3.68 -0.56
CA GLY A 32 1.54 -2.85 0.44
C GLY A 32 0.59 -2.36 1.52
N VAL A 33 1.15 -1.91 2.64
CA VAL A 33 0.40 -1.28 3.74
C VAL A 33 0.90 0.15 3.90
N THR A 34 -0.01 1.13 3.92
CA THR A 34 0.31 2.55 4.12
C THR A 34 1.10 2.72 5.40
N SER A 35 2.28 3.34 5.31
CA SER A 35 3.23 3.44 6.43
C SER A 35 3.46 4.88 6.84
N TYR A 36 4.13 5.67 6.00
CA TYR A 36 4.39 7.08 6.30
C TYR A 36 4.50 7.93 5.04
N GLY A 37 4.33 9.23 5.20
CA GLY A 37 4.44 10.23 4.15
C GLY A 37 4.58 11.62 4.75
N SER A 38 4.49 12.65 3.91
CA SER A 38 4.31 14.02 4.41
C SER A 38 2.94 14.19 5.05
N ASP A 39 2.88 15.01 6.09
CA ASP A 39 1.62 15.35 6.74
C ASP A 39 0.76 16.22 5.82
N CYS A 40 -0.54 15.95 5.78
CA CYS A 40 -1.48 16.66 4.92
C CYS A 40 -1.50 18.16 5.20
N GLU A 41 -1.62 18.58 6.47
CA GLU A 41 -1.75 20.00 6.81
C GLU A 41 -0.50 20.76 6.40
N GLN A 42 0.67 20.12 6.55
CA GLN A 42 1.94 20.69 6.12
C GLN A 42 2.07 20.81 4.60
N LEU A 43 1.47 19.90 3.83
CA LEU A 43 1.42 19.98 2.37
C LEU A 43 0.46 21.07 1.90
N LEU A 44 -0.73 21.16 2.51
CA LEU A 44 -1.75 22.17 2.19
C LEU A 44 -1.26 23.59 2.51
N ASN A 45 -0.58 23.74 3.65
CA ASN A 45 0.00 25.01 4.08
C ASN A 45 1.39 25.26 3.44
N MET A 46 1.81 24.42 2.48
CA MET A 46 3.09 24.51 1.76
C MET A 46 4.32 24.67 2.68
N SER A 47 4.21 24.20 3.92
CA SER A 47 5.20 24.40 4.98
C SER A 47 6.35 23.39 4.91
N VAL A 48 6.17 22.31 4.14
CA VAL A 48 7.20 21.27 3.91
C VAL A 48 7.28 20.88 2.44
N LYS A 49 8.45 20.37 2.02
CA LYS A 49 8.58 19.71 0.73
C LYS A 49 7.85 18.36 0.74
N PRO A 50 7.11 17.99 -0.32
CA PRO A 50 6.46 16.70 -0.39
C PRO A 50 7.45 15.54 -0.33
N ARG A 51 7.24 14.60 0.59
CA ARG A 51 7.92 13.30 0.64
C ARG A 51 7.06 12.27 -0.06
N ALA A 52 7.72 11.27 -0.65
CA ALA A 52 7.02 10.15 -1.26
C ALA A 52 6.16 9.40 -0.23
N GLN A 53 4.95 9.04 -0.62
CA GLN A 53 4.10 8.17 0.16
C GLN A 53 4.71 6.77 0.18
N THR A 54 5.02 6.27 1.39
CA THR A 54 5.75 5.03 1.57
C THR A 54 4.81 3.94 2.06
N PHE A 55 4.95 2.76 1.45
CA PHE A 55 4.18 1.56 1.78
C PHE A 55 5.13 0.47 2.25
N THR A 56 4.74 -0.25 3.29
CA THR A 56 5.39 -1.49 3.69
C THR A 56 5.09 -2.56 2.66
N ASN A 57 6.12 -3.11 2.01
CA ASN A 57 5.95 -4.18 1.03
C ASN A 57 5.56 -5.50 1.72
N VAL A 58 4.30 -5.91 1.57
CA VAL A 58 3.74 -7.09 2.26
C VAL A 58 4.46 -8.38 1.86
N ARG A 59 5.02 -8.45 0.64
CA ARG A 59 5.76 -9.64 0.17
C ARG A 59 6.95 -9.97 1.05
N LEU A 60 7.63 -8.98 1.62
CA LEU A 60 8.80 -9.22 2.45
C LEU A 60 8.45 -9.96 3.75
N TYR A 61 7.18 -9.96 4.13
CA TYR A 61 6.67 -10.54 5.37
C TYR A 61 5.81 -11.78 5.14
N SER A 62 5.74 -12.31 3.90
CA SER A 62 4.84 -13.42 3.56
C SER A 62 5.04 -14.64 4.46
N PHE A 63 6.30 -14.98 4.78
CA PHE A 63 6.62 -16.10 5.66
C PHE A 63 6.03 -15.96 7.06
N ILE A 64 6.13 -14.76 7.65
CA ILE A 64 5.63 -14.50 9.01
C ILE A 64 4.11 -14.47 9.00
N ILE A 65 3.50 -13.87 7.96
CA ILE A 65 2.05 -13.84 7.78
C ILE A 65 1.51 -15.26 7.63
N ASP A 66 2.14 -16.09 6.80
CA ASP A 66 1.73 -17.48 6.59
C ASP A 66 1.80 -18.29 7.88
N ARG A 67 2.90 -18.14 8.64
CA ARG A 67 3.07 -18.78 9.94
C ARG A 67 2.01 -18.34 10.94
N PHE A 68 1.71 -17.05 11.02
CA PHE A 68 0.77 -16.51 12.01
C PHE A 68 -0.69 -16.87 11.70
N THR A 69 -1.04 -16.91 10.41
CA THR A 69 -2.41 -17.16 9.97
C THR A 69 -2.71 -18.64 9.71
N GLY A 70 -1.67 -19.47 9.57
CA GLY A 70 -1.82 -20.85 9.10
C GLY A 70 -2.24 -20.96 7.63
N MET A 71 -2.29 -19.84 6.90
CA MET A 71 -2.66 -19.79 5.49
C MET A 71 -1.40 -19.71 4.62
N SER A 72 -1.38 -20.38 3.48
CA SER A 72 -0.32 -20.18 2.50
C SER A 72 -0.69 -19.02 1.57
N THR A 73 0.12 -17.97 1.53
CA THR A 73 -0.02 -16.93 0.51
C THR A 73 0.07 -17.54 -0.90
N PRO A 74 -0.84 -17.17 -1.84
CA PRO A 74 -0.77 -17.69 -3.21
C PRO A 74 0.57 -17.32 -3.85
N LYS A 75 1.27 -18.33 -4.40
CA LYS A 75 2.45 -18.09 -5.23
C LYS A 75 2.01 -17.28 -6.45
N ARG A 76 2.69 -16.16 -6.68
CA ARG A 76 2.30 -15.18 -7.70
C ARG A 76 2.32 -15.82 -9.10
N GLN A 77 1.17 -15.86 -9.77
CA GLN A 77 1.08 -15.86 -11.24
C GLN A 77 1.20 -14.40 -11.68
N ILE A 78 2.39 -13.98 -12.12
CA ILE A 78 2.58 -12.71 -12.84
C ILE A 78 2.90 -13.05 -14.28
#